data_AF-A0AAJ2BFX0-F1
#
_entry.id   AF-A0AAJ2BFX0-F1
#
_cell.length_a   1.000
_cell.length_b   1.000
_cell.length_c   1.000
_cell.angle_alpha   90.00
_cell.angle_beta   90.00
_cell.angle_gamma   90.00
#
_symmetry.space_group_name_H-M   'P 1'
#
loop_
_entity.id
_entity.type
_entity.pdbx_description
1 polymer ?
#
loop_
_entity_poly.entity_id
_entity_poly.type
_entity_poly.pdbx_seq_one_letter_code
_entity_poly.pdbx_strand_id
1 'polypeptide(L)' 'MGHIKKPAPEQTTLEMVTLDSLVPKDHLLRKINAMIDFSFVHDCVASLYCADSGHPPLDPTLMFKALFIG' A
#
# COMPACT_ATOMS: atom_id res chain seq x y z
N MET A 1 16.70 -16.74 -54.19
CA MET A 1 17.00 -15.87 -53.03
C MET A 1 15.70 -15.50 -52.32
N GLY A 2 15.33 -16.22 -51.26
CA GLY A 2 14.21 -15.83 -50.37
C GLY A 2 14.76 -15.13 -49.14
N HIS A 3 14.47 -13.84 -48.97
CA HIS A 3 14.88 -13.08 -47.80
C HIS A 3 13.91 -13.40 -46.64
N ILE A 4 14.39 -14.11 -45.62
CA ILE A 4 13.66 -14.29 -44.35
C ILE A 4 13.84 -12.99 -43.55
N LYS A 5 12.83 -12.12 -43.53
CA LYS A 5 12.75 -11.01 -42.58
C LYS A 5 12.50 -11.61 -41.19
N LYS A 6 13.51 -11.55 -40.31
CA LYS A 6 13.29 -11.81 -38.87
C LYS A 6 12.34 -10.73 -38.34
N PRO A 7 11.26 -11.09 -37.61
CA PRO A 7 10.43 -10.10 -36.95
C PRO A 7 11.31 -9.34 -35.95
N ALA A 8 11.23 -8.00 -36.00
CA ALA A 8 11.87 -7.15 -35.01
C ALA A 8 11.31 -7.50 -33.61
N PRO A 9 12.11 -7.40 -32.55
CA PRO A 9 11.63 -7.67 -31.19
C PRO A 9 10.43 -6.76 -30.91
N GLU A 10 9.28 -7.34 -30.54
CA GLU A 10 8.13 -6.58 -30.06
C GLU A 10 8.60 -5.73 -28.88
N GLN A 11 8.61 -4.41 -29.06
CA GLN A 11 8.99 -3.51 -28.00
C GLN A 11 7.90 -3.53 -26.94
N THR A 12 8.18 -4.13 -25.79
CA THR A 12 7.29 -4.07 -24.63
C THR A 12 7.09 -2.60 -24.26
N THR A 13 5.86 -2.10 -24.41
CA THR A 13 5.49 -0.75 -24.01
C THR A 13 5.65 -0.63 -22.49
N LEU A 14 6.32 0.44 -22.02
CA LEU A 14 6.41 0.74 -20.61
C LEU A 14 5.09 1.36 -20.14
N GLU A 15 4.37 0.69 -19.25
CA GLU A 15 3.18 1.24 -18.59
C GLU A 15 3.56 1.78 -17.21
N MET A 16 3.26 3.06 -16.96
CA MET A 16 3.44 3.69 -15.66
C MET A 16 2.15 3.54 -14.85
N VAL A 17 2.16 2.68 -13.84
CA VAL A 17 1.05 2.47 -12.91
C VAL A 17 1.39 3.01 -11.52
N THR A 18 0.41 3.57 -10.83
CA THR A 18 0.56 3.98 -9.43
C THR A 18 0.10 2.87 -8.50
N LEU A 19 0.65 2.79 -7.29
CA LEU A 19 0.16 1.84 -6.27
C LEU A 19 -1.34 2.02 -6.00
N ASP A 20 -1.85 3.26 -6.04
CA ASP A 20 -3.27 3.54 -5.88
C ASP A 20 -4.11 2.96 -7.02
N SER A 21 -3.62 3.03 -8.27
CA SER A 21 -4.32 2.45 -9.43
C SER A 21 -4.41 0.92 -9.41
N LEU A 22 -3.50 0.26 -8.68
CA LEU A 22 -3.49 -1.20 -8.54
C LEU A 22 -4.54 -1.72 -7.54
N VAL A 23 -5.04 -0.85 -6.65
CA VAL A 23 -6.03 -1.22 -5.65
C VAL A 23 -7.43 -0.83 -6.13
N PRO A 24 -8.36 -1.78 -6.34
CA PRO A 24 -9.71 -1.49 -6.82
C PRO A 24 -10.42 -0.39 -6.03
N LYS A 25 -11.19 0.47 -6.69
CA LYS A 25 -11.93 1.56 -6.01
C LYS A 25 -12.95 1.03 -5.01
N ASP A 26 -13.56 -0.12 -5.29
CA ASP A 26 -14.56 -0.75 -4.43
C ASP A 26 -13.95 -1.63 -3.31
N HIS A 27 -12.63 -1.60 -3.15
CA HIS A 27 -11.93 -2.44 -2.19
C HIS A 27 -12.37 -2.17 -0.75
N LEU A 28 -12.57 -3.24 0.03
CA LEU A 28 -13.05 -3.19 1.41
C LEU A 28 -12.24 -2.23 2.29
N LEU A 29 -10.91 -2.28 2.21
CA LEU A 29 -10.04 -1.41 3.01
C LEU A 29 -10.22 0.08 2.69
N ARG A 30 -10.59 0.44 1.46
CA ARG A 30 -10.90 1.84 1.10
C ARG A 30 -12.20 2.28 1.78
N LYS A 31 -13.22 1.41 1.82
CA LYS A 31 -14.49 1.66 2.51
C LYS A 31 -14.27 1.79 4.02
N ILE A 32 -13.49 0.89 4.61
CA ILE A 32 -13.14 0.93 6.04
C ILE A 32 -12.40 2.25 6.37
N ASN A 33 -11.38 2.61 5.59
CA ASN A 33 -10.62 3.83 5.83
C ASN A 33 -11.45 5.11 5.62
N ALA A 34 -12.53 5.07 4.84
CA ALA A 34 -13.45 6.20 4.67
C ALA A 34 -14.48 6.32 5.81
N MET A 35 -14.76 5.23 6.53
CA MET A 35 -15.83 5.18 7.54
C MET A 35 -15.31 5.20 8.97
N ILE A 36 -14.06 4.81 9.21
CA ILE A 36 -13.48 4.70 10.54
C ILE A 36 -12.33 5.70 10.67
N ASP A 37 -12.44 6.60 11.64
CA ASP A 37 -11.28 7.34 12.13
C ASP A 37 -10.49 6.44 13.09
N PHE A 38 -9.22 6.21 12.75
CA PHE A 38 -8.33 5.34 13.52
C PHE A 38 -7.50 6.10 14.57
N SER A 39 -7.73 7.41 14.75
CA SER A 39 -7.07 8.22 15.78
C SER A 39 -7.13 7.57 17.18
N PHE A 40 -8.22 6.87 17.50
CA PHE A 40 -8.39 6.16 18.78
C PHE A 40 -7.29 5.13 19.07
N VAL A 41 -6.67 4.55 18.03
CA VAL A 41 -5.63 3.53 18.21
C VAL A 41 -4.44 4.13 18.95
N HIS A 42 -4.05 5.36 18.59
CA HIS A 42 -2.98 6.09 19.28
C HIS A 42 -3.33 6.33 20.74
N ASP A 43 -4.56 6.78 21.04
CA ASP A 43 -5.01 7.03 22.41
C ASP A 43 -5.00 5.75 23.26
N CYS A 44 -5.43 4.61 22.67
CA CYS A 44 -5.48 3.33 23.37
C CYS A 44 -4.11 2.78 23.74
N VAL A 45 -3.08 3.03 22.92
CA VAL A 45 -1.74 2.46 23.12
C VAL A 45 -0.75 3.47 23.67
N ALA A 46 -1.11 4.76 23.80
CA ALA A 46 -0.22 5.83 24.23
C ALA A 46 0.54 5.50 25.53
N SER A 47 -0.10 4.86 26.50
CA SER A 47 0.54 4.47 27.77
C SER A 47 1.56 3.34 27.64
N LEU A 48 1.53 2.58 26.54
CA LEU A 48 2.43 1.46 26.26
C LEU A 48 3.70 1.91 25.52
N TYR A 49 3.68 3.10 24.92
CA TYR A 49 4.78 3.63 24.14
C TYR A 49 5.52 4.74 24.90
N CYS A 50 6.84 4.68 24.89
CA CYS A 50 7.69 5.73 25.46
C CYS A 50 8.02 6.76 24.37
N ALA A 51 7.72 8.04 24.65
CA ALA A 51 7.95 9.16 23.73
C ALA A 51 9.44 9.38 23.37
N ASP A 52 10.36 8.98 24.24
CA ASP A 52 11.82 9.20 24.12
C ASP A 52 12.60 7.98 23.58
N SER A 53 11.94 7.09 22.84
CA SER A 53 12.63 5.96 22.19
C SER A 53 13.37 6.49 20.97
N GLY A 54 14.71 6.48 20.99
CA GLY A 54 15.55 7.12 19.98
C GLY A 54 15.24 6.74 18.52
N HIS A 55 14.68 5.55 18.26
CA HIS A 55 13.98 5.24 17.01
C HIS A 55 12.47 5.35 17.26
N PRO A 56 11.75 6.23 16.54
CA PRO A 56 10.31 6.34 16.72
C PRO A 56 9.66 4.98 16.41
N PRO A 57 8.76 4.48 17.29
CA PRO A 57 8.06 3.24 17.03
C PRO A 57 7.26 3.33 15.73
N LEU A 58 7.14 2.21 15.02
CA LEU A 58 6.30 2.12 13.82
C LEU A 58 4.87 2.52 14.20
N ASP A 59 4.22 3.31 13.34
CA ASP A 59 2.93 3.90 13.68
C ASP A 59 1.92 2.80 14.10
N PRO A 60 1.37 2.86 15.32
CA PRO A 60 0.48 1.81 15.84
C PRO A 60 -0.81 1.70 15.04
N THR A 61 -1.28 2.80 14.44
CA THR A 61 -2.41 2.79 13.51
C THR A 61 -2.06 2.02 12.24
N LEU A 62 -0.84 2.16 11.72
CA LEU A 62 -0.38 1.37 10.57
C LEU A 62 -0.32 -0.12 10.91
N MET A 63 0.24 -0.48 12.08
CA MET A 63 0.28 -1.87 12.55
C MET A 63 -1.13 -2.45 12.68
N PHE A 64 -2.05 -1.69 13.27
CA PHE A 64 -3.44 -2.10 13.40
C PHE A 64 -4.14 -2.28 12.05
N LYS A 65 -3.92 -1.35 11.10
CA LYS A 65 -4.47 -1.44 9.74
C LYS A 65 -3.95 -2.65 8.98
N ALA A 66 -2.71 -3.06 9.23
CA ALA A 66 -2.13 -4.25 8.61
C ALA A 66 -2.87 -5.54 9.01
N LEU A 67 -3.55 -5.58 10.17
CA LEU A 67 -4.35 -6.74 10.59
C LEU A 67 -5.55 -7.01 9.66
N PHE A 68 -6.00 -6.03 8.88
CA PHE A 68 -7.05 -6.23 7.89
C PHE A 68 -6.55 -6.79 6.55
N ILE A 69 -5.22 -6.83 6.37
CA ILE A 69 -4.54 -7.45 5.24
C ILE A 69 -4.20 -8.88 5.69
N GLY A 70 -5.17 -9.79 5.58
CA GLY A 70 -4.99 -11.20 5.94
C GLY A 70 -3.95 -11.91 5.09
#